data_AF-A0AAN9PMI2-F1
#
_entry.id   AF-A0AAN9PMI2-F1
#
_cell.length_a   1.000
_cell.length_b   1.000
_cell.length_c   1.000
_cell.angle_alpha   90.00
_cell.angle_beta   90.00
_cell.angle_gamma   90.00
#
_symmetry.space_group_name_H-M   'P 1'
#
loop_
_entity.id
_entity.type
_entity.pdbx_description
1 polymer ?
#
loop_
_entity_poly.entity_id
_entity_poly.type
_entity_poly.pdbx_seq_one_letter_code
_entity_poly.pdbx_strand_id
1 'polypeptide(L)'
;MITELFSAKRVQSFKAVRFEEVKLLLHSVDASSGPVNLSELILSLSNNVVCRIALGKRYGDKGNESTNGRSLDPCIIFPREAEHII
;
A
#
# COMPACT_ATOMS: atom_id res chain seq x y z
N MET A 1 -4.53 21.49 1.91
CA MET A 1 -3.52 20.80 1.07
C MET A 1 -3.71 19.28 1.04
N ILE A 2 -4.27 18.63 2.08
CA ILE A 2 -4.48 17.17 2.13
C ILE A 2 -5.85 16.73 1.57
N THR A 3 -6.86 17.60 1.68
CA THR A 3 -8.25 17.32 1.25
C THR A 3 -8.42 17.24 -0.27
N GLU A 4 -7.57 17.91 -1.05
CA GLU A 4 -7.63 17.82 -2.52
C GLU A 4 -7.07 16.50 -3.05
N LEU A 5 -6.09 15.91 -2.34
CA LEU A 5 -5.47 14.64 -2.74
C LEU A 5 -6.47 13.47 -2.61
N PHE A 6 -7.26 13.48 -1.53
CA PHE A 6 -8.29 12.48 -1.24
C PHE A 6 -9.72 12.98 -1.50
N SER A 7 -9.89 14.00 -2.35
CA SER A 7 -11.23 14.41 -2.79
C SER A 7 -11.97 13.19 -3.37
N ALA A 8 -13.27 13.09 -3.11
CA ALA A 8 -14.10 12.00 -3.62
C ALA A 8 -13.92 11.77 -5.14
N LYS A 9 -13.69 12.84 -5.91
CA LYS A 9 -13.33 12.76 -7.34
C LYS A 9 -12.04 11.98 -7.59
N ARG A 10 -10.95 12.29 -6.88
CA ARG A 10 -9.67 11.59 -7.06
C ARG A 10 -9.72 10.17 -6.50
N VAL A 11 -10.42 9.94 -5.38
CA VAL A 11 -10.64 8.59 -4.83
C VAL A 11 -11.38 7.68 -5.82
N GLN A 12 -12.33 8.24 -6.59
CA GLN A 12 -12.97 7.51 -7.69
C GLN A 12 -12.00 7.24 -8.84
N SER A 13 -11.12 8.19 -9.21
CA SER A 13 -10.08 7.97 -10.23
C SER A 13 -9.11 6.83 -9.87
N PHE A 14 -8.88 6.58 -8.57
CA PHE A 14 -8.02 5.48 -8.11
C PHE A 14 -8.73 4.11 -8.02
N LYS A 15 -9.93 3.98 -8.59
CA LYS A 15 -10.67 2.70 -8.64
C LYS A 15 -9.85 1.59 -9.31
N ALA A 16 -9.12 1.91 -10.38
CA ALA A 16 -8.27 0.95 -11.08
C ALA A 16 -7.16 0.40 -10.16
N VAL A 17 -6.43 1.27 -9.46
CA VAL A 17 -5.36 0.87 -8.52
C VAL A 17 -5.89 -0.06 -7.43
N ARG A 18 -7.05 0.29 -6.84
CA ARG A 18 -7.69 -0.55 -5.80
C ARG A 18 -8.08 -1.92 -6.34
N PHE A 19 -8.66 -1.99 -7.52
CA PHE A 19 -9.01 -3.27 -8.16
C PHE A 19 -7.75 -4.11 -8.45
N GLU A 20 -6.72 -3.43 -8.97
CA GLU A 20 -5.32 -3.83 -9.06
C GLU A 20 -4.86 -4.68 -7.87
N GLU A 21 -4.79 -4.00 -6.72
CA GLU A 21 -4.25 -4.57 -5.48
C GLU A 21 -5.14 -5.66 -4.88
N VAL A 22 -6.47 -5.49 -4.92
CA VAL A 22 -7.39 -6.50 -4.39
C VAL A 22 -7.28 -7.80 -5.19
N LYS A 23 -7.13 -7.73 -6.51
CA LYS A 23 -6.93 -8.91 -7.35
C LYS A 23 -5.66 -9.67 -6.95
N LEU A 24 -4.58 -8.96 -6.64
CA LEU A 24 -3.33 -9.56 -6.19
C LEU A 24 -3.45 -10.18 -4.81
N LEU A 25 -4.12 -9.51 -3.87
CA LEU A 25 -4.41 -10.05 -2.55
C LEU A 25 -5.20 -11.35 -2.66
N LEU A 26 -6.26 -11.37 -3.48
CA LEU A 26 -7.06 -12.58 -3.71
C LEU A 26 -6.22 -13.71 -4.31
N HIS A 27 -5.32 -13.41 -5.24
CA HIS A 27 -4.40 -14.41 -5.77
C HIS A 27 -3.45 -14.95 -4.69
N SER A 28 -2.94 -14.10 -3.79
CA SER A 28 -2.12 -14.55 -2.65
C SER A 28 -2.90 -15.42 -1.66
N VAL A 29 -4.18 -15.13 -1.44
CA VAL A 29 -5.07 -15.95 -0.62
C VAL A 29 -5.34 -17.30 -1.30
N ASP A 30 -5.66 -17.30 -2.60
CA ASP A 30 -5.93 -18.50 -3.38
C ASP A 30 -4.70 -19.43 -3.45
N ALA A 31 -3.50 -18.83 -3.55
CA ALA A 31 -2.24 -19.57 -3.51
C ALA A 31 -1.85 -20.07 -2.11
N SER A 32 -2.50 -19.59 -1.04
CA SER A 32 -2.19 -20.03 0.32
C SER A 32 -2.84 -21.37 0.62
N SER A 33 -2.03 -22.36 1.00
CA SER A 33 -2.52 -23.68 1.42
C SER A 33 -2.87 -23.76 2.92
N GLY A 34 -2.74 -22.66 3.67
CA GLY A 34 -2.91 -22.65 5.13
C GLY A 34 -3.59 -21.37 5.66
N PRO A 35 -3.76 -21.27 6.99
CA PRO A 35 -4.38 -20.12 7.62
C PRO A 35 -3.73 -18.81 7.20
N VAL A 36 -4.54 -17.82 6.86
CA VAL A 36 -4.09 -16.53 6.36
C VAL A 36 -4.34 -15.44 7.40
N ASN A 37 -3.33 -14.65 7.72
CA ASN A 37 -3.49 -13.49 8.58
C ASN A 37 -4.12 -12.33 7.79
N LEU A 38 -5.42 -12.14 7.98
CA LEU A 38 -6.18 -11.10 7.28
C LEU A 38 -5.74 -9.68 7.68
N SER A 39 -5.31 -9.45 8.93
CA SER A 39 -4.83 -8.14 9.36
C SER A 39 -3.59 -7.71 8.59
N GLU A 40 -2.64 -8.64 8.42
CA GLU A 40 -1.42 -8.38 7.66
C GLU A 40 -1.71 -8.14 6.17
N LEU A 41 -2.62 -8.93 5.58
CA LEU A 41 -3.04 -8.75 4.19
C LEU A 41 -3.75 -7.40 3.96
N ILE A 42 -4.65 -7.00 4.85
CA ILE A 42 -5.38 -5.74 4.74
C ILE A 42 -4.43 -4.55 4.92
N LEU A 43 -3.46 -4.65 5.84
CA LEU A 43 -2.42 -3.65 6.01
C LEU A 43 -1.56 -3.52 4.75
N SER A 44 -1.12 -4.64 4.18
CA SER A 44 -0.36 -4.67 2.92
C SER A 44 -1.14 -4.08 1.75
N LEU A 45 -2.41 -4.43 1.60
CA LEU A 45 -3.33 -3.84 0.60
C LEU A 45 -3.40 -2.32 0.74
N SER A 46 -3.62 -1.83 1.97
CA SER A 46 -3.74 -0.40 2.25
C SER A 46 -2.45 0.35 1.91
N ASN A 47 -1.30 -0.20 2.33
CA ASN A 47 0.01 0.37 2.05
C ASN A 47 0.30 0.39 0.54
N ASN A 48 0.02 -0.69 -0.17
CA ASN A 48 0.24 -0.76 -1.61
C ASN A 48 -0.64 0.23 -2.38
N VAL A 49 -1.92 0.37 -2.03
CA VAL A 49 -2.83 1.36 -2.64
C VAL A 49 -2.31 2.78 -2.40
N VAL A 50 -1.97 3.13 -1.15
CA VAL A 50 -1.48 4.47 -0.81
C VAL A 50 -0.13 4.76 -1.49
N CYS A 51 0.82 3.83 -1.44
CA CYS A 51 2.12 3.99 -2.08
C CYS A 51 2.00 4.09 -3.61
N ARG A 52 1.12 3.32 -4.25
CA ARG A 52 0.92 3.45 -5.71
C ARG A 52 0.29 4.79 -6.09
N ILE A 53 -0.65 5.29 -5.30
CA ILE A 53 -1.29 6.59 -5.56
C ILE A 53 -0.32 7.74 -5.32
N ALA A 54 0.43 7.71 -4.22
CA ALA A 54 1.29 8.81 -3.80
C ALA A 54 2.68 8.80 -4.47
N LEU A 55 3.24 7.61 -4.71
CA LEU A 55 4.62 7.41 -5.14
C LEU A 55 4.75 6.70 -6.50
N GLY A 56 3.65 6.21 -7.07
CA GLY A 56 3.67 5.45 -8.32
C GLY A 56 4.21 4.02 -8.21
N LYS A 57 4.52 3.52 -7.00
CA LYS A 57 5.12 2.20 -6.76
C LYS A 57 4.50 1.46 -5.57
N ARG A 58 4.65 0.12 -5.53
CA ARG A 58 4.14 -0.71 -4.43
C ARG A 58 5.01 -0.61 -3.17
N TYR A 59 4.42 -0.96 -2.04
CA TYR A 59 5.11 -1.03 -0.76
C TYR A 59 6.15 -2.15 -0.78
N GLY A 60 7.38 -1.85 -0.36
CA GLY A 60 8.49 -2.82 -0.37
C GLY A 60 9.11 -3.08 -1.75
N ASP A 61 8.68 -2.38 -2.80
CA ASP A 61 9.30 -2.45 -4.12
C ASP A 61 10.74 -1.89 -4.05
N LYS A 62 11.72 -2.80 -4.07
CA LYS A 62 13.14 -2.46 -4.21
C LYS A 62 13.38 -2.10 -5.67
N GLY A 63 13.07 -0.86 -6.04
CA GLY A 63 13.33 -0.34 -7.37
C GLY A 63 14.75 -0.69 -7.82
N ASN A 64 14.86 -1.36 -8.95
CA ASN A 64 16.10 -1.62 -9.65
C ASN A 64 16.55 -0.34 -10.37
N GLU A 65 16.95 0.69 -9.63
CA GLU A 65 17.45 1.93 -10.24
C GLU A 65 18.72 2.43 -9.56
N SER A 66 19.81 2.40 -10.33
CA SER A 66 21.10 3.01 -10.03
C SER A 66 20.98 4.54 -10.02
N THR A 67 20.37 5.12 -9.00
CA THR A 67 20.62 6.52 -8.62
C THR A 67 20.56 6.66 -7.10
N ASN A 68 21.69 7.12 -6.57
CA ASN A 68 21.89 7.54 -5.19
C ASN A 68 20.76 8.48 -4.73
N GLY A 69 19.84 7.99 -3.89
CA GLY A 69 18.71 8.81 -3.45
C GLY A 69 17.75 8.10 -2.51
N ARG A 70 18.13 8.05 -1.22
CA ARG A 70 17.31 7.75 -0.02
C ARG A 70 16.33 6.58 -0.15
N SER A 71 16.76 5.47 0.44
CA SER A 71 15.91 4.40 0.96
C SER A 71 14.61 4.97 1.52
N LEU A 72 13.46 4.53 0.99
CA LEU A 72 12.18 4.82 1.62
C LEU A 72 12.03 3.85 2.78
N ASP A 73 12.57 4.24 3.92
CA ASP A 73 12.31 3.56 5.18
C ASP A 73 10.79 3.51 5.39
N PRO A 74 10.19 2.31 5.50
CA PRO A 74 8.77 2.14 5.78
C PRO A 74 8.28 2.95 7.01
N CYS A 75 9.19 3.20 7.96
CA CYS A 75 8.96 4.02 9.15
C CYS A 75 8.61 5.50 8.87
N ILE A 76 8.90 6.04 7.68
CA ILE A 76 8.56 7.44 7.33
C ILE A 76 7.10 7.58 6.87
N ILE A 77 6.52 6.53 6.28
CA ILE A 77 5.17 6.58 5.73
C ILE A 77 4.13 6.12 6.75
N PHE A 78 4.49 5.15 7.60
CA PHE A 78 3.62 4.64 8.66
C PHE A 78 4.42 4.58 9.96
N PRO A 79 4.34 5.61 10.82
CA PRO A 79 5.02 5.60 12.11
C PRO A 79 4.45 4.47 12.97
N ARG A 80 5.37 3.68 13.57
CA ARG A 80 5.08 2.55 14.45
C ARG A 80 4.33 2.97 15.73
N GLU A 81 4.23 4.28 16.00
CA GLU A 81 3.48 4.87 17.11
C GLU A 81 1.95 4.74 17.01
N ALA A 82 1.37 4.24 15.91
CA ALA A 82 -0.07 3.97 15.84
C ALA A 82 -0.49 2.64 16.52
N GLU A 83 0.46 1.81 16.98
CA GLU A 83 0.15 0.52 17.64
C GLU A 83 -0.12 0.64 19.16
N HIS A 84 -0.17 1.85 19.72
CA HIS A 84 -0.44 2.07 21.16
C HIS A 84 -1.70 2.88 21.46
N ILE A 85 -2.63 3.00 20.50
CA ILE A 85 -3.98 3.54 20.77
C ILE A 85 -5.03 2.50 20.37
N ILE A 86 -5.14 1.47 21.21
CA ILE A 86 -6.39 0.73 21.46
C ILE A 86 -6.43 0.39 22.95
#